data_AF-A0A3P7QRG2-F1
#
_entry.id   AF-A0A3P7QRG2-F1
#
_cell.length_a   1.000
_cell.length_b   1.000
_cell.length_c   1.000
_cell.angle_alpha   90.00
_cell.angle_beta   90.00
_cell.angle_gamma   90.00
#
_symmetry.space_group_name_H-M   'P 1'
#
loop_
_entity.id
_entity.type
_entity.pdbx_description
1 polymer ?
#
loop_
_entity_poly.entity_id
_entity_poly.type
_entity_poly.pdbx_seq_one_letter_code
_entity_poly.pdbx_strand_id
1 'polypeptide(L)'
;MKRAVRQVKYSSDGSLVYSISKNKALCVYDVQSNKRIRCIRESHDDIPYSMSLLPSSSVKGQQIATADESGEIRTWDMRSPQPIICTFHEQEEVINALETHGHMLLAASSDGTLGSYELRRRKLFLRSESMGNELLSIGITNGYLDIFKVNEYGNLLERIKCNHSLGIDCMQVLRTNVILTASNEDDIHLNPNKKLGAVGNFYGGIQQLAISANKDWLVSLGFMKSKIKFWDLGQILSNVHF
;
A
#
# COMPACT_ATOMS: atom_id res chain seq x y z
N MET A 1 -3.07 13.33 21.32
CA MET A 1 -2.92 12.34 20.23
C MET A 1 -1.57 12.55 19.54
N LYS A 2 -0.45 12.14 20.13
CA LYS A 2 0.87 12.22 19.47
C LYS A 2 1.52 10.83 19.42
N ARG A 3 0.84 9.89 18.76
CA ARG A 3 1.49 8.65 18.31
C ARG A 3 1.60 8.68 16.79
N ALA A 4 2.57 7.96 16.26
CA ALA A 4 2.88 7.97 14.84
C ALA A 4 1.65 7.62 13.99
N VAL A 5 1.42 8.43 12.96
CA VAL A 5 0.49 8.11 11.87
C VAL A 5 1.16 7.01 11.04
N ARG A 6 0.45 5.89 10.82
CA ARG A 6 0.96 4.73 10.09
C ARG A 6 0.77 4.91 8.59
N GLN A 7 -0.39 5.40 8.18
CA GLN A 7 -0.68 5.64 6.78
C GLN A 7 -1.71 6.76 6.62
N VAL A 8 -1.60 7.46 5.48
CA VAL A 8 -2.58 8.45 5.00
C VAL A 8 -2.94 8.15 3.55
N LYS A 9 -4.22 8.38 3.19
CA LYS A 9 -4.73 8.25 1.82
C LYS A 9 -5.69 9.40 1.55
N TYR A 10 -5.54 10.06 0.41
CA TYR A 10 -6.57 10.99 -0.09
C TYR A 10 -7.77 10.20 -0.60
N SER A 11 -8.97 10.78 -0.55
CA SER A 11 -10.10 10.27 -1.35
C SER A 11 -9.82 10.41 -2.85
N SER A 12 -10.57 9.67 -3.66
CA SER A 12 -10.44 9.69 -5.12
C SER A 12 -10.64 11.08 -5.76
N ASP A 13 -11.45 11.94 -5.15
CA ASP A 13 -11.69 13.33 -5.54
C ASP A 13 -10.73 14.34 -4.86
N GLY A 14 -9.85 13.86 -3.96
CA GLY A 14 -8.91 14.69 -3.21
C GLY A 14 -9.53 15.58 -2.14
N SER A 15 -10.85 15.52 -1.91
CA SER A 15 -11.54 16.38 -0.94
C SER A 15 -11.30 15.96 0.51
N LEU A 16 -11.00 14.67 0.75
CA LEU A 16 -10.82 14.08 2.06
C LEU A 16 -9.43 13.46 2.22
N VAL A 17 -8.95 13.44 3.46
CA VAL A 17 -7.79 12.65 3.87
C VAL A 17 -8.20 11.67 4.96
N TYR A 18 -7.89 10.40 4.76
CA TYR A 18 -7.99 9.34 5.75
C TYR A 18 -6.64 9.10 6.40
N SER A 19 -6.63 8.82 7.70
CA SER A 19 -5.41 8.51 8.44
C SER A 19 -5.64 7.37 9.42
N ILE A 20 -4.69 6.43 9.50
CA ILE A 20 -4.58 5.45 10.60
C ILE A 20 -3.36 5.73 11.45
N SER A 21 -3.42 5.36 12.72
CA SER A 21 -2.40 5.72 13.72
C SER A 21 -2.10 4.57 14.66
N LYS A 22 -0.89 4.59 15.24
CA LYS A 22 -0.46 3.62 16.26
C LYS A 22 -1.30 3.64 17.54
N ASN A 23 -2.15 4.66 17.73
CA ASN A 23 -3.13 4.69 18.82
C ASN A 23 -4.51 4.17 18.38
N LYS A 24 -4.55 3.29 17.36
CA LYS A 24 -5.76 2.60 16.86
C LYS A 24 -6.83 3.53 16.30
N ALA A 25 -6.51 4.81 16.08
CA ALA A 25 -7.48 5.74 15.56
C ALA A 25 -7.50 5.75 14.03
N LEU A 26 -8.70 5.65 13.47
CA LEU A 26 -9.05 5.93 12.08
C LEU A 26 -9.78 7.27 12.02
N CYS A 27 -9.14 8.28 11.44
CA CYS A 27 -9.74 9.60 11.28
C CYS A 27 -9.92 9.98 9.80
N VAL A 28 -10.88 10.85 9.53
CA VAL A 28 -11.10 11.49 8.23
C VAL A 28 -11.17 13.01 8.39
N TYR A 29 -10.51 13.72 7.50
CA TYR A 29 -10.34 15.17 7.49
C TYR A 29 -10.82 15.73 6.16
N ASP A 30 -11.42 16.91 6.23
CA ASP A 30 -11.75 17.73 5.08
C ASP A 30 -10.53 18.56 4.70
N VAL A 31 -10.10 18.45 3.44
CA VAL A 31 -8.89 19.12 2.95
C VAL A 31 -9.09 20.63 2.85
N GLN A 32 -10.24 21.07 2.36
CA GLN A 32 -10.50 22.49 2.08
C GLN A 32 -10.64 23.31 3.37
N SER A 33 -11.37 22.79 4.35
CA SER A 33 -11.58 23.45 5.65
C SER A 33 -10.50 23.13 6.67
N ASN A 34 -9.60 22.17 6.38
CA ASN A 34 -8.56 21.69 7.28
C ASN A 34 -9.11 21.24 8.65
N LYS A 35 -10.29 20.60 8.65
CA LYS A 35 -10.97 20.16 9.85
C LYS A 35 -11.15 18.65 9.86
N ARG A 36 -11.04 18.06 11.06
CA ARG A 36 -11.40 16.66 11.27
C ARG A 36 -12.91 16.51 11.22
N ILE A 37 -13.41 15.77 10.23
CA ILE A 37 -14.85 15.46 10.09
C ILE A 37 -15.24 14.40 11.12
N ARG A 38 -14.47 13.30 11.20
CA ARG A 38 -14.78 12.17 12.08
C ARG A 38 -13.52 11.45 12.53
N CYS A 39 -13.59 10.82 13.69
CA CYS A 39 -12.56 9.88 14.11
C CYS A 39 -13.10 8.75 14.98
N ILE A 40 -12.74 7.52 14.64
CA ILE A 40 -12.99 6.28 15.39
C ILE A 40 -11.71 6.02 16.19
N ARG A 41 -11.78 6.04 17.52
CA ARG A 41 -10.59 5.96 18.38
C ARG A 41 -10.02 4.54 18.53
N GLU A 42 -10.89 3.54 18.52
CA GLU A 42 -10.56 2.12 18.60
C GLU A 42 -11.09 1.47 17.31
N SER A 43 -10.42 1.72 16.19
CA SER A 43 -10.83 1.15 14.91
C SER A 43 -10.50 -0.34 14.82
N HIS A 44 -9.51 -0.81 15.55
CA HIS A 44 -9.02 -2.20 15.55
C HIS A 44 -8.65 -2.61 16.96
N ASP A 45 -8.63 -3.92 17.20
CA ASP A 45 -8.18 -4.46 18.48
C ASP A 45 -6.65 -4.50 18.58
N ASP A 46 -5.95 -4.55 17.45
CA ASP A 46 -4.51 -4.26 17.37
C ASP A 46 -4.19 -2.96 16.59
N ILE A 47 -2.92 -2.67 16.39
CA ILE A 47 -2.43 -1.45 15.75
C ILE A 47 -2.71 -1.51 14.25
N PRO A 48 -3.53 -0.60 13.69
CA PRO A 48 -3.74 -0.54 12.25
C PRO A 48 -2.45 -0.13 11.55
N TYR A 49 -2.06 -0.90 10.54
CA TYR A 49 -0.80 -0.74 9.81
C TYR A 49 -1.01 -0.28 8.36
N SER A 50 -1.99 -0.87 7.67
CA SER A 50 -2.25 -0.58 6.25
C SER A 50 -3.71 -0.15 5.98
N MET A 51 -3.91 0.54 4.87
CA MET A 51 -5.17 1.15 4.42
C MET A 51 -5.23 1.20 2.90
N SER A 52 -6.42 0.91 2.36
CA SER A 52 -6.75 1.10 0.96
C SER A 52 -8.09 1.82 0.78
N LEU A 53 -8.21 2.59 -0.29
CA LEU A 53 -9.50 3.10 -0.74
C LEU A 53 -10.26 1.97 -1.40
N LEU A 54 -11.54 1.82 -1.08
CA LEU A 54 -12.42 0.92 -1.81
C LEU A 54 -12.96 1.60 -3.07
N PRO A 55 -13.29 0.84 -4.13
CA PRO A 55 -13.90 1.40 -5.33
C PRO A 55 -15.20 2.11 -4.96
N SER A 56 -15.31 3.38 -5.34
CA SER A 56 -16.54 4.14 -5.18
C SER A 56 -17.59 3.57 -6.14
N SER A 57 -18.49 2.74 -5.63
CA SER A 57 -19.83 2.64 -6.21
C SER A 57 -20.41 4.04 -6.07
N SER A 58 -20.74 4.69 -7.20
CA SER A 58 -21.14 6.11 -7.31
C SER A 58 -22.25 6.58 -6.37
N VAL A 59 -22.89 5.67 -5.64
CA VAL A 59 -23.98 5.92 -4.70
C VAL A 59 -23.51 5.98 -3.23
N LYS A 60 -22.39 5.36 -2.88
CA LYS A 60 -21.98 5.15 -1.47
C LYS A 60 -20.73 5.91 -1.04
N GLY A 61 -20.28 6.91 -1.82
CA GLY A 61 -19.10 7.70 -1.47
C GLY A 61 -17.85 6.83 -1.28
N GLN A 62 -16.78 7.48 -0.81
CA GLN A 62 -15.51 6.80 -0.61
C GLN A 62 -15.56 5.90 0.64
N GLN A 63 -15.54 4.59 0.43
CA GLN A 63 -15.32 3.59 1.47
C GLN A 63 -13.83 3.25 1.56
N ILE A 64 -13.38 2.68 2.68
CA ILE A 64 -11.98 2.32 2.88
C ILE A 64 -11.85 0.95 3.54
N ALA A 65 -10.74 0.28 3.31
CA ALA A 65 -10.28 -0.88 4.06
C ALA A 65 -9.08 -0.48 4.91
N THR A 66 -8.93 -1.11 6.06
CA THR A 66 -7.77 -0.98 6.95
C THR A 66 -7.46 -2.34 7.53
N ALA A 67 -6.20 -2.61 7.80
CA ALA A 67 -5.78 -3.83 8.47
C ALA A 67 -4.74 -3.57 9.55
N ASP A 68 -4.65 -4.50 10.50
CA ASP A 68 -3.84 -4.35 11.70
C ASP A 68 -2.68 -5.35 11.82
N GLU A 69 -1.94 -5.23 12.94
CA GLU A 69 -0.79 -6.08 13.27
C GLU A 69 -1.18 -7.53 13.61
N SER A 70 -2.48 -7.85 13.77
CA SER A 70 -2.99 -9.20 14.08
C SER A 70 -3.57 -9.97 12.88
N GLY A 71 -3.60 -9.34 11.69
CA GLY A 71 -4.20 -9.92 10.49
C GLY A 71 -5.69 -9.58 10.32
N GLU A 72 -6.27 -8.77 11.20
CA GLU A 72 -7.66 -8.34 11.08
C GLU A 72 -7.78 -7.27 9.98
N ILE A 73 -8.74 -7.46 9.06
CA ILE A 73 -9.07 -6.49 8.03
C ILE A 73 -10.50 -6.00 8.25
N ARG A 74 -10.68 -4.68 8.41
CA ARG A 74 -11.99 -4.04 8.51
C ARG A 74 -12.25 -3.13 7.32
N THR A 75 -13.49 -3.12 6.84
CA THR A 75 -13.97 -2.18 5.82
C THR A 75 -14.97 -1.19 6.41
N TRP A 76 -14.96 0.04 5.89
CA TRP A 76 -15.61 1.18 6.54
C TRP A 76 -16.37 2.07 5.57
N ASP A 77 -17.55 2.53 5.99
CA ASP A 77 -18.22 3.73 5.47
C ASP A 77 -18.20 4.81 6.56
N MET A 78 -17.27 5.75 6.44
CA MET A 78 -17.08 6.81 7.44
C MET A 78 -18.24 7.82 7.49
N ARG A 79 -19.19 7.75 6.56
CA ARG A 79 -20.40 8.59 6.54
C ARG A 79 -21.55 7.94 7.31
N SER A 80 -21.51 6.61 7.47
CA SER A 80 -22.54 5.84 8.16
C SER A 80 -22.42 5.99 9.68
N PRO A 81 -23.52 6.18 10.44
CA PRO A 81 -23.47 6.18 11.90
C PRO A 81 -22.87 4.88 12.46
N GLN A 82 -23.15 3.74 11.82
CA GLN A 82 -22.46 2.47 12.04
C GLN A 82 -21.42 2.24 10.94
N PRO A 83 -20.13 2.53 11.19
CA PRO A 83 -19.17 2.69 10.12
C PRO A 83 -18.62 1.35 9.59
N ILE A 84 -18.60 0.29 10.39
CA ILE A 84 -18.07 -1.02 9.97
C ILE A 84 -19.03 -1.65 8.95
N ILE A 85 -18.50 -2.08 7.82
CA ILE A 85 -19.25 -2.79 6.76
C ILE A 85 -19.06 -4.30 6.90
N CYS A 86 -17.80 -4.74 7.00
CA CYS A 86 -17.43 -6.13 7.27
C CYS A 86 -16.01 -6.23 7.83
N THR A 87 -15.73 -7.39 8.42
CA THR A 87 -14.46 -7.76 9.03
C THR A 87 -14.02 -9.12 8.49
N PHE A 88 -12.72 -9.29 8.30
CA PHE A 88 -12.04 -10.52 7.88
C PHE A 88 -10.96 -10.89 8.91
N HIS A 89 -10.78 -12.18 9.12
CA HIS A 89 -9.88 -12.76 10.15
C HIS A 89 -9.08 -13.96 9.61
N GLU A 90 -8.98 -14.11 8.28
CA GLU A 90 -8.36 -15.26 7.64
C GLU A 90 -6.83 -15.21 7.55
N GLN A 91 -6.22 -14.08 7.93
CA GLN A 91 -4.77 -13.92 8.06
C GLN A 91 -4.40 -13.76 9.54
N GLU A 92 -3.18 -14.16 9.90
CA GLU A 92 -2.79 -14.40 11.30
C GLU A 92 -1.67 -13.47 11.79
N GLU A 93 -1.10 -12.67 10.90
CA GLU A 93 -0.02 -11.71 11.21
C GLU A 93 -0.27 -10.36 10.53
N VAL A 94 0.63 -9.41 10.76
CA VAL A 94 0.53 -8.04 10.26
C VAL A 94 0.28 -7.98 8.76
N ILE A 95 -0.73 -7.17 8.37
CA ILE A 95 -1.00 -6.88 6.96
C ILE A 95 -0.19 -5.66 6.54
N ASN A 96 0.93 -5.90 5.88
CA ASN A 96 1.86 -4.87 5.44
C ASN A 96 1.29 -3.99 4.32
N ALA A 97 0.48 -4.57 3.43
CA ALA A 97 -0.16 -3.83 2.35
C ALA A 97 -1.59 -4.29 2.08
N LEU A 98 -2.44 -3.30 1.81
CA LEU A 98 -3.79 -3.47 1.28
C LEU A 98 -3.89 -2.69 -0.02
N GLU A 99 -4.50 -3.30 -1.04
CA GLU A 99 -4.84 -2.62 -2.29
C GLU A 99 -6.13 -3.21 -2.86
N THR A 100 -6.83 -2.46 -3.68
CA THR A 100 -8.03 -2.95 -4.37
C THR A 100 -7.80 -3.08 -5.87
N HIS A 101 -8.29 -4.18 -6.44
CA HIS A 101 -8.34 -4.37 -7.88
C HIS A 101 -9.75 -4.76 -8.31
N GLY A 102 -10.47 -3.84 -8.94
CA GLY A 102 -11.89 -4.05 -9.25
C GLY A 102 -12.69 -4.24 -7.95
N HIS A 103 -13.36 -5.38 -7.77
CA HIS A 103 -14.12 -5.68 -6.54
C HIS A 103 -13.37 -6.56 -5.54
N MET A 104 -12.08 -6.77 -5.78
CA MET A 104 -11.21 -7.55 -4.92
C MET A 104 -10.41 -6.63 -4.01
N LEU A 105 -10.32 -6.99 -2.73
CA LEU A 105 -9.31 -6.47 -1.81
C LEU A 105 -8.19 -7.50 -1.70
N LEU A 106 -6.95 -7.06 -1.86
CA LEU A 106 -5.76 -7.87 -1.73
C LEU A 106 -5.02 -7.45 -0.46
N ALA A 107 -4.55 -8.43 0.31
CA ALA A 107 -3.87 -8.25 1.58
C ALA A 107 -2.57 -9.07 1.61
N ALA A 108 -1.45 -8.37 1.70
CA ALA A 108 -0.12 -8.98 1.82
C ALA A 108 0.26 -9.04 3.31
N SER A 109 0.48 -10.25 3.82
CA SER A 109 0.68 -10.51 5.24
C SER A 109 2.10 -11.00 5.55
N SER A 110 2.59 -10.70 6.76
CA SER A 110 3.82 -11.31 7.28
C SER A 110 3.71 -12.81 7.52
N ASP A 111 2.50 -13.40 7.52
CA ASP A 111 2.31 -14.86 7.51
C ASP A 111 2.79 -15.54 6.18
N GLY A 112 3.27 -14.72 5.24
CA GLY A 112 3.79 -15.13 3.95
C GLY A 112 2.72 -15.45 2.92
N THR A 113 1.46 -15.11 3.16
CA THR A 113 0.35 -15.34 2.23
C THR A 113 -0.25 -14.05 1.68
N LEU A 114 -0.77 -14.14 0.46
CA LEU A 114 -1.62 -13.14 -0.16
C LEU A 114 -3.08 -13.53 0.03
N GLY A 115 -3.81 -12.76 0.84
CA GLY A 115 -5.25 -12.87 0.99
C GLY A 115 -5.97 -12.09 -0.12
N SER A 116 -7.01 -12.67 -0.69
CA SER A 116 -7.87 -12.01 -1.66
C SER A 116 -9.34 -12.13 -1.24
N TYR A 117 -10.04 -11.01 -1.17
CA TYR A 117 -11.39 -10.92 -0.60
C TYR A 117 -12.35 -10.28 -1.60
N GLU A 118 -13.49 -10.91 -1.83
CA GLU A 118 -14.52 -10.38 -2.71
C GLU A 118 -15.44 -9.43 -1.94
N LEU A 119 -15.25 -8.12 -2.12
CA LEU A 119 -15.91 -7.07 -1.32
C LEU A 119 -17.44 -7.09 -1.40
N ARG A 120 -18.00 -7.50 -2.56
CA ARG A 120 -19.46 -7.58 -2.73
C ARG A 120 -20.06 -8.72 -1.91
N ARG A 121 -19.38 -9.87 -1.88
CA ARG A 121 -19.83 -11.07 -1.16
C ARG A 121 -19.34 -11.10 0.29
N ARG A 122 -18.40 -10.21 0.65
CA ARG A 122 -17.81 -10.09 1.99
C ARG A 122 -17.25 -11.42 2.47
N LYS A 123 -16.50 -12.09 1.61
CA LYS A 123 -15.85 -13.36 1.91
C LYS A 123 -14.44 -13.38 1.36
N LEU A 124 -13.59 -14.20 1.98
CA LEU A 124 -12.37 -14.66 1.35
C LEU A 124 -12.73 -15.32 0.01
N PHE A 125 -12.07 -14.86 -1.05
CA PHE A 125 -12.09 -15.52 -2.34
C PHE A 125 -11.04 -16.61 -2.36
N LEU A 126 -9.80 -16.26 -2.00
CA LEU A 126 -8.67 -17.18 -2.01
C LEU A 126 -7.51 -16.65 -1.16
N ARG A 127 -6.76 -17.56 -0.54
CA ARG A 127 -5.46 -17.30 0.12
C ARG A 127 -4.38 -18.08 -0.64
N SER A 128 -3.26 -17.43 -0.96
CA SER A 128 -2.14 -18.08 -1.62
C SER A 128 -1.47 -19.11 -0.70
N GLU A 129 -0.61 -19.96 -1.28
CA GLU A 129 0.36 -20.71 -0.48
C GLU A 129 1.31 -19.77 0.28
N SER A 130 1.84 -20.24 1.41
CA SER A 130 2.83 -19.49 2.18
C SER A 130 4.15 -19.44 1.40
N MET A 131 4.65 -18.22 1.18
CA MET A 131 5.81 -17.96 0.34
C MET A 131 7.15 -18.05 1.08
N GLY A 132 7.15 -18.57 2.32
CA GLY A 132 8.33 -18.81 3.15
C GLY A 132 9.02 -17.55 3.69
N ASN A 133 8.49 -16.36 3.40
CA ASN A 133 8.98 -15.06 3.86
C ASN A 133 7.79 -14.11 4.03
N GLU A 134 7.97 -13.08 4.84
CA GLU A 134 6.98 -12.01 5.03
C GLU A 134 6.73 -11.24 3.73
N LEU A 135 5.45 -10.96 3.42
CA LEU A 135 5.08 -10.16 2.26
C LEU A 135 4.92 -8.69 2.67
N LEU A 136 5.77 -7.82 2.14
CA LEU A 136 5.77 -6.39 2.48
C LEU A 136 4.82 -5.56 1.62
N SER A 137 4.54 -6.02 0.40
CA SER A 137 3.59 -5.40 -0.53
C SER A 137 3.00 -6.48 -1.44
N ILE A 138 2.04 -6.13 -2.30
CA ILE A 138 1.37 -7.08 -3.20
C ILE A 138 2.38 -7.56 -4.24
N GLY A 139 3.12 -8.58 -3.82
CA GLY A 139 4.17 -9.22 -4.60
C GLY A 139 5.61 -8.95 -4.17
N ILE A 140 5.99 -8.75 -2.90
CA ILE A 140 7.43 -8.61 -2.54
C ILE A 140 7.81 -9.49 -1.35
N THR A 141 8.83 -10.33 -1.56
CA THR A 141 9.53 -11.12 -0.53
C THR A 141 11.04 -10.86 -0.62
N ASN A 142 11.73 -10.49 0.47
CA ASN A 142 13.21 -10.44 0.59
C ASN A 142 14.04 -10.22 -0.70
N GLY A 143 13.84 -9.09 -1.39
CA GLY A 143 14.60 -8.70 -2.59
C GLY A 143 14.09 -9.27 -3.91
N TYR A 144 12.99 -10.02 -3.86
CA TYR A 144 12.24 -10.54 -5.00
C TYR A 144 10.89 -9.85 -5.14
N LEU A 145 10.41 -9.77 -6.37
CA LEU A 145 9.05 -9.40 -6.73
C LEU A 145 8.30 -10.67 -7.16
N ASP A 146 7.29 -11.05 -6.38
CA ASP A 146 6.36 -12.13 -6.62
C ASP A 146 5.16 -11.65 -7.43
N ILE A 147 5.05 -12.12 -8.67
CA ILE A 147 3.99 -11.76 -9.59
C ILE A 147 2.86 -12.78 -9.51
N PHE A 148 1.65 -12.29 -9.33
CA PHE A 148 0.44 -13.10 -9.42
C PHE A 148 -0.37 -12.70 -10.64
N LYS A 149 -1.04 -13.67 -11.25
CA LYS A 149 -2.01 -13.37 -12.30
C LYS A 149 -3.30 -12.85 -11.67
N VAL A 150 -3.83 -11.77 -12.23
CA VAL A 150 -5.07 -11.15 -11.74
C VAL A 150 -6.20 -12.18 -11.73
N ASN A 151 -6.89 -12.27 -10.60
CA ASN A 151 -7.94 -13.26 -10.29
C ASN A 151 -7.46 -14.72 -10.14
N GLU A 152 -6.15 -14.97 -10.19
CA GLU A 152 -5.51 -16.26 -9.98
C GLU A 152 -4.42 -16.12 -8.91
N TYR A 153 -4.85 -15.70 -7.71
CA TYR A 153 -3.94 -15.37 -6.59
C TYR A 153 -3.40 -16.59 -5.84
N GLY A 154 -3.80 -17.80 -6.24
CA GLY A 154 -3.45 -19.02 -5.50
C GLY A 154 -2.05 -19.52 -5.82
N ASN A 155 -1.64 -19.33 -7.07
CA ASN A 155 -0.35 -19.78 -7.56
C ASN A 155 0.47 -18.56 -7.99
N LEU A 156 1.73 -18.59 -7.59
CA LEU A 156 2.73 -17.65 -8.06
C LEU A 156 2.91 -17.80 -9.58
N LEU A 157 2.84 -16.70 -10.32
CA LEU A 157 3.10 -16.70 -11.76
C LEU A 157 4.62 -16.66 -12.03
N GLU A 158 5.31 -15.72 -11.39
CA GLU A 158 6.73 -15.48 -11.62
C GLU A 158 7.37 -14.85 -10.36
N ARG A 159 8.64 -15.17 -10.09
CA ARG A 159 9.46 -14.52 -9.06
C ARG A 159 10.64 -13.82 -9.70
N ILE A 160 10.72 -12.50 -9.57
CA ILE A 160 11.74 -11.66 -10.22
C ILE A 160 12.72 -11.13 -9.19
N LYS A 161 14.03 -11.40 -9.35
CA LYS A 161 15.06 -10.88 -8.46
C LYS A 161 15.33 -9.39 -8.75
N CYS A 162 15.13 -8.53 -7.77
CA CYS A 162 15.20 -7.07 -7.92
C CYS A 162 16.58 -6.48 -7.60
N ASN A 163 17.55 -7.31 -7.23
CA ASN A 163 18.94 -6.95 -6.91
C ASN A 163 19.09 -5.85 -5.84
N HIS A 164 18.14 -5.75 -4.92
CA HIS A 164 18.30 -5.01 -3.67
C HIS A 164 18.82 -5.97 -2.60
N SER A 165 20.02 -5.75 -2.06
CA SER A 165 20.64 -6.68 -1.10
C SER A 165 20.01 -6.61 0.30
N LEU A 166 19.38 -5.49 0.66
CA LEU A 166 18.63 -5.33 1.91
C LEU A 166 17.12 -5.61 1.77
N GLY A 167 16.68 -6.11 0.61
CA GLY A 167 15.26 -6.30 0.32
C GLY A 167 14.59 -5.04 -0.22
N ILE A 168 13.28 -5.08 -0.45
CA ILE A 168 12.52 -3.95 -1.02
C ILE A 168 11.54 -3.45 0.04
N ASP A 169 11.62 -2.17 0.36
CA ASP A 169 10.77 -1.52 1.36
C ASP A 169 9.46 -1.00 0.75
N CYS A 170 9.49 -0.54 -0.51
CA CYS A 170 8.28 -0.08 -1.18
C CYS A 170 8.36 -0.23 -2.70
N MET A 171 7.17 -0.24 -3.32
CA MET A 171 7.04 -0.23 -4.77
C MET A 171 5.94 0.70 -5.24
N GLN A 172 6.08 1.16 -6.48
CA GLN A 172 5.10 2.01 -7.13
C GLN A 172 5.03 1.68 -8.63
N VAL A 173 3.81 1.45 -9.13
CA VAL A 173 3.57 1.32 -10.57
C VAL A 173 3.66 2.70 -11.20
N LEU A 174 4.59 2.88 -12.15
CA LEU A 174 4.76 4.13 -12.89
C LEU A 174 3.84 4.17 -14.11
N ARG A 175 3.86 3.10 -14.89
CA ARG A 175 2.98 2.87 -16.04
C ARG A 175 2.90 1.37 -16.31
N THR A 176 2.09 0.99 -17.30
CA THR A 176 2.00 -0.39 -17.77
C THR A 176 3.40 -0.96 -17.99
N ASN A 177 3.70 -2.10 -17.36
CA ASN A 177 4.98 -2.83 -17.41
C ASN A 177 6.20 -2.11 -16.81
N VAL A 178 6.00 -1.02 -16.06
CA VAL A 178 7.10 -0.33 -15.38
C VAL A 178 6.77 -0.12 -13.92
N ILE A 179 7.52 -0.81 -13.07
CA ILE A 179 7.44 -0.74 -11.61
C ILE A 179 8.74 -0.12 -11.10
N LEU A 180 8.60 0.77 -10.13
CA LEU A 180 9.69 1.27 -9.31
C LEU A 180 9.77 0.45 -8.02
N THR A 181 10.96 0.03 -7.64
CA THR A 181 11.23 -0.61 -6.35
C THR A 181 12.30 0.18 -5.62
N ALA A 182 12.14 0.38 -4.32
CA ALA A 182 13.12 1.07 -3.50
C ALA A 182 13.43 0.30 -2.22
N SER A 183 14.67 0.47 -1.78
CA SER A 183 15.25 -0.21 -0.63
C SER A 183 15.92 0.79 0.31
N ASN A 184 16.28 0.32 1.50
CA ASN A 184 17.17 1.00 2.43
C ASN A 184 18.61 1.17 1.92
N GLU A 185 18.95 0.62 0.75
CA GLU A 185 20.25 0.79 0.07
C GLU A 185 20.39 2.11 -0.70
N ASP A 186 19.52 3.07 -0.42
CA ASP A 186 19.46 4.39 -1.04
C ASP A 186 19.06 4.42 -2.53
N ASP A 187 19.01 3.28 -3.22
CA ASP A 187 18.73 3.18 -4.66
C ASP A 187 17.24 2.92 -4.99
N ILE A 188 16.77 3.53 -6.07
CA ILE A 188 15.48 3.23 -6.71
C ILE A 188 15.74 2.50 -8.01
N HIS A 189 15.25 1.26 -8.14
CA HIS A 189 15.36 0.46 -9.36
C HIS A 189 14.10 0.58 -10.22
N LEU A 190 14.30 0.51 -11.54
CA LEU A 190 13.24 0.65 -12.53
C LEU A 190 13.22 -0.63 -13.38
N ASN A 191 12.03 -1.26 -13.43
CA ASN A 191 11.76 -2.54 -14.07
C ASN A 191 12.57 -3.73 -13.48
N PRO A 192 11.94 -4.64 -12.71
CA PRO A 192 12.67 -5.70 -12.00
C PRO A 192 13.30 -6.72 -12.97
N ASN A 193 12.73 -6.93 -14.16
CA ASN A 193 13.25 -7.90 -15.14
C ASN A 193 14.56 -7.46 -15.81
N LYS A 194 14.85 -6.16 -15.80
CA LYS A 194 16.10 -5.60 -16.31
C LYS A 194 16.30 -4.29 -15.56
N LYS A 195 17.23 -4.22 -14.60
CA LYS A 195 17.55 -2.98 -13.88
C LYS A 195 17.91 -1.92 -14.93
N LEU A 196 16.96 -1.05 -15.26
CA LEU A 196 17.13 -0.03 -16.30
C LEU A 196 18.00 1.13 -15.81
N GLY A 197 18.14 1.28 -14.49
CA GLY A 197 19.01 2.26 -13.86
C GLY A 197 18.70 2.41 -12.38
N ALA A 198 19.59 3.11 -11.67
CA ALA A 198 19.29 3.71 -10.38
C ALA A 198 18.81 5.14 -10.65
N VAL A 199 17.61 5.47 -10.19
CA VAL A 199 16.96 6.75 -10.51
C VAL A 199 17.45 7.90 -9.61
N GLY A 200 18.05 7.55 -8.48
CA GLY A 200 18.61 8.50 -7.53
C GLY A 200 19.07 7.81 -6.27
N ASN A 201 19.94 8.48 -5.52
CA ASN A 201 20.41 8.03 -4.21
C ASN A 201 19.77 8.86 -3.09
N PHE A 202 19.22 8.18 -2.09
CA PHE A 202 18.61 8.79 -0.92
C PHE A 202 19.30 8.35 0.37
N TYR A 203 20.41 9.02 0.71
CA TYR A 203 21.17 8.77 1.94
C TYR A 203 20.32 8.45 3.18
N GLY A 204 20.36 7.19 3.61
CA GLY A 204 19.68 6.68 4.79
C GLY A 204 18.32 6.01 4.52
N GLY A 205 18.15 5.42 3.33
CA GLY A 205 17.07 4.52 2.98
C GLY A 205 15.73 5.16 2.63
N ILE A 206 14.97 4.53 1.73
CA ILE A 206 13.67 5.00 1.26
C ILE A 206 12.57 4.11 1.86
N GLN A 207 11.65 4.71 2.63
CA GLN A 207 10.51 3.98 3.20
C GLN A 207 9.29 3.99 2.30
N GLN A 208 9.09 5.07 1.54
CA GLN A 208 7.88 5.23 0.74
C GLN A 208 8.16 6.00 -0.54
N LEU A 209 7.54 5.51 -1.61
CA LEU A 209 7.43 6.17 -2.90
C LEU A 209 5.97 6.51 -3.17
N ALA A 210 5.75 7.65 -3.84
CA ALA A 210 4.46 8.03 -4.38
C ALA A 210 4.66 8.78 -5.69
N ILE A 211 3.74 8.61 -6.65
CA ILE A 211 3.74 9.36 -7.91
C ILE A 211 2.62 10.39 -7.87
N SER A 212 2.91 11.61 -8.34
CA SER A 212 1.91 12.67 -8.44
C SER A 212 0.81 12.30 -9.44
N ALA A 213 -0.40 12.84 -9.24
CA ALA A 213 -1.55 12.49 -10.08
C ALA A 213 -1.33 12.82 -11.58
N ASN A 214 -0.62 13.92 -11.87
CA ASN A 214 -0.19 14.30 -13.22
C ASN A 214 0.99 13.47 -13.76
N LYS A 215 1.61 12.62 -12.93
CA LYS A 215 2.77 11.78 -13.25
C LYS A 215 4.05 12.53 -13.62
N ASP A 216 4.13 13.81 -13.24
CA ASP A 216 5.32 14.63 -13.46
C ASP A 216 6.37 14.44 -12.36
N TRP A 217 5.95 14.01 -11.17
CA TRP A 217 6.83 13.90 -10.01
C TRP A 217 6.77 12.53 -9.36
N LEU A 218 7.94 11.96 -9.11
CA LEU A 218 8.11 10.92 -8.11
C LEU A 218 8.48 11.58 -6.79
N VAL A 219 7.83 11.18 -5.71
CA VAL A 219 8.10 11.67 -4.35
C VAL A 219 8.65 10.51 -3.54
N SER A 220 9.78 10.72 -2.89
CA SER A 220 10.39 9.72 -2.01
C SER A 220 10.57 10.26 -0.59
N LEU A 221 10.27 9.42 0.38
CA LEU A 221 10.39 9.69 1.82
C LEU A 221 11.55 8.87 2.40
N GLY A 222 12.54 9.58 2.93
CA GLY A 222 13.74 8.95 3.51
C GLY A 222 13.60 8.67 5.02
N PHE A 223 14.13 7.53 5.47
CA PHE A 223 14.05 7.09 6.87
C PHE A 223 14.86 7.98 7.81
N MET A 224 16.18 8.07 7.60
CA MET A 224 17.10 8.62 8.62
C MET A 224 17.02 10.14 8.81
N LYS A 225 16.67 10.91 7.77
CA LYS A 225 16.65 12.38 7.83
C LYS A 225 15.25 13.00 7.79
N SER A 226 14.20 12.18 7.77
CA SER A 226 12.80 12.64 7.60
C SER A 226 12.65 13.66 6.46
N LYS A 227 13.34 13.42 5.34
CA LYS A 227 13.31 14.31 4.17
C LYS A 227 12.33 13.76 3.14
N ILE A 228 11.63 14.69 2.50
CA ILE A 228 10.85 14.44 1.29
C ILE A 228 11.67 15.00 0.12
N LYS A 229 11.92 14.20 -0.92
CA LYS A 229 12.44 14.72 -2.20
C LYS A 229 11.42 14.51 -3.30
N PHE A 230 11.45 15.44 -4.24
CA PHE A 230 10.70 15.41 -5.49
C PHE A 230 11.69 15.16 -6.61
N TRP A 231 11.35 14.22 -7.48
CA TRP A 231 12.15 13.85 -8.64
C TRP A 231 11.30 14.08 -9.89
N ASP A 232 11.86 14.80 -10.85
CA ASP A 232 11.22 15.03 -12.14
C ASP A 232 11.17 13.70 -12.92
N LEU A 233 9.98 13.15 -13.10
CA LEU A 233 9.78 11.88 -13.81
C LEU A 233 10.15 11.97 -15.27
N GLY A 234 10.02 13.15 -15.90
CA GLY A 234 10.46 13.37 -17.27
C GLY A 234 11.96 13.16 -17.43
N GLN A 235 12.77 13.74 -16.54
CA GLN A 235 14.23 13.53 -16.54
C GLN A 235 14.62 12.08 -16.22
N ILE A 236 13.90 11.45 -15.29
CA ILE A 236 14.16 10.05 -14.92
C ILE A 236 13.93 9.14 -16.13
N LEU A 237 12.78 9.31 -16.78
CA LEU A 237 12.37 8.48 -17.90
C LEU A 237 13.22 8.73 -19.15
N SER A 238 13.76 9.93 -19.34
CA SER A 238 14.69 10.19 -20.45
C SER A 238 16.03 9.48 -20.31
N ASN A 239 16.47 9.22 -19.08
CA ASN A 239 17.73 8.52 -18.80
C ASN A 239 17.61 6.99 -18.89
N VAL A 240 16.40 6.48 -19.04
CA VAL A 240 16.11 5.06 -19.17
C VAL A 240 16.02 4.71 -20.65
N HIS A 241 17.08 4.12 -21.19
CA HIS A 241 17.05 3.57 -22.55
C HIS A 241 16.27 2.25 -22.55
N PHE A 242 15.14 2.24 -23.28
CA PHE A 242 14.26 1.07 -23.45
C PHE A 242 14.85 0.06 -24.44
#